data_AF-A0A3C0VI60-F1
#
_entry.id   AF-A0A3C0VI60-F1
#
_cell.length_a   1.000
_cell.length_b   1.000
_cell.length_c   1.000
_cell.angle_alpha   90.00
_cell.angle_beta   90.00
_cell.angle_gamma   90.00
#
_symmetry.space_group_name_H-M   'P 1'
#
loop_
_entity.id
_entity.type
_entity.pdbx_description
1 polymer ?
#
loop_
_entity_poly.entity_id
_entity_poly.type
_entity_poly.pdbx_seq_one_letter_code
_entity_poly.pdbx_strand_id
1 'polypeptide(L)' 'MLDALTPEELQFIKAIEKYKKINNKHFLSWTEVLKVINAMGYRRVAKPEAIPVTTRGRIQQPVTEP' A
#
# COMPACT_ATOMS: atom_id res chain seq x y z
N MET A 1 -3.01 -5.49 19.76
CA MET A 1 -3.72 -5.27 18.46
C MET A 1 -3.09 -4.15 17.62
N LEU A 2 -1.89 -3.68 17.97
CA LEU A 2 -1.03 -2.86 17.10
C LEU A 2 0.28 -3.59 16.75
N ASP A 3 0.43 -4.82 17.24
CA ASP A 3 1.64 -5.65 17.22
C ASP A 3 1.91 -6.30 15.85
N ALA A 4 1.02 -6.10 14.87
CA ALA A 4 1.10 -6.67 13.53
C ALA A 4 1.42 -5.65 12.42
N LEU A 5 1.59 -4.37 12.75
CA LEU A 5 1.97 -3.34 11.77
C LEU A 5 3.49 -3.28 11.64
N THR A 6 3.98 -3.37 10.41
CA THR A 6 5.39 -3.12 10.15
C THR A 6 5.73 -1.65 10.44
N PRO A 7 7.00 -1.32 10.73
CA PRO A 7 7.43 0.07 10.91
C PRO A 7 7.08 0.97 9.72
N GLU A 8 7.04 0.38 8.52
CA GLU A 8 6.65 1.05 7.29
C GLU A 8 5.18 1.45 7.28
N GLU A 9 4.28 0.51 7.56
CA GLU A 9 2.84 0.76 7.66
C GLU A 9 2.53 1.82 8.73
N LEU A 10 3.23 1.78 9.88
CA LEU A 10 3.11 2.80 10.93
C LEU A 10 3.52 4.19 10.44
N GLN A 11 4.61 4.30 9.68
CA GLN A 11 5.03 5.58 9.11
C GLN A 11 4.03 6.09 8.07
N PHE A 12 3.47 5.21 7.25
CA PHE A 12 2.43 5.57 6.29
C PHE A 12 1.19 6.13 6.98
N ILE A 13 0.69 5.45 8.01
CA ILE A 13 -0.46 5.91 8.79
C ILE A 13 -0.20 7.30 9.40
N LYS A 14 0.97 7.49 10.03
CA LYS A 14 1.35 8.80 10.61
C LYS A 14 1.43 9.91 9.54
N ALA A 15 1.95 9.60 8.36
CA ALA A 15 2.03 10.56 7.26
C ALA A 15 0.63 10.97 6.77
N ILE A 16 -0.29 10.01 6.65
CA ILE A 16 -1.69 10.24 6.28
C ILE A 16 -2.41 11.10 7.33
N GLU A 17 -2.28 10.79 8.62
CA GLU A 17 -2.88 11.57 9.69
C GLU A 17 -2.36 13.01 9.72
N LYS A 18 -1.04 13.18 9.54
CA LYS A 18 -0.42 14.50 9.44
C LYS A 18 -0.98 15.29 8.25
N TYR A 19 -1.11 14.67 7.09
CA TYR A 19 -1.68 15.33 5.90
C TYR A 19 -3.14 15.73 6.13
N LYS A 20 -3.97 14.85 6.73
CA LYS A 20 -5.36 15.16 7.08
C LYS A 20 -5.48 16.36 8.02
N LYS A 21 -4.64 16.40 9.06
CA LYS A 21 -4.63 17.47 10.06
C LYS A 21 -4.24 18.82 9.47
N ILE A 22 -3.21 18.85 8.61
CA ILE A 22 -2.74 20.07 7.94
C ILE A 22 -3.81 20.61 6.98
N ASN A 23 -4.49 19.74 6.24
CA ASN A 23 -5.48 20.14 5.24
C ASN A 23 -6.90 20.27 5.80
N ASN A 24 -7.10 19.98 7.09
CA ASN A 24 -8.41 19.95 7.75
C ASN A 24 -9.45 19.07 7.02
N LYS A 25 -9.03 17.87 6.60
CA LYS A 25 -9.88 16.94 5.82
C LYS A 25 -10.16 15.66 6.60
N HIS A 26 -11.43 15.28 6.63
CA HIS A 26 -11.88 13.99 7.19
C HIS A 26 -11.55 12.81 6.26
N PHE A 27 -11.53 13.03 4.94
CA PHE A 27 -11.25 12.01 3.93
C PHE A 27 -10.27 12.53 2.88
N LEU A 28 -9.44 11.61 2.37
CA LEU A 28 -8.48 11.87 1.31
C LEU A 28 -8.94 11.20 0.02
N SER A 29 -8.71 11.86 -1.10
CA SER A 29 -8.79 11.22 -2.41
C SER A 29 -7.57 10.33 -2.66
N TRP A 30 -7.72 9.33 -3.52
CA TRP A 30 -6.59 8.47 -3.93
C TRP A 30 -5.43 9.26 -4.55
N THR A 31 -5.72 10.39 -5.21
CA THR A 31 -4.70 11.31 -5.71
C THR A 31 -3.88 11.95 -4.58
N GLU A 32 -4.52 12.30 -3.47
CA GLU A 32 -3.82 12.83 -2.28
C GLU A 32 -2.99 11.76 -1.59
N VAL A 33 -3.51 10.52 -1.52
CA VAL A 33 -2.74 9.38 -1.01
C VAL A 33 -1.45 9.18 -1.83
N LEU A 34 -1.53 9.21 -3.16
CA LEU A 34 -0.33 9.13 -4.02
C LEU A 34 0.65 10.28 -3.76
N LYS A 35 0.18 11.49 -3.47
CA LYS A 35 1.07 12.62 -3.10
C LYS A 35 1.80 12.34 -1.80
N VAL A 36 1.12 11.79 -0.79
CA VAL A 36 1.73 11.43 0.50
C VAL A 36 2.80 10.34 0.30
N ILE A 37 2.48 9.29 -0.45
CA ILE A 37 3.43 8.21 -0.77
C ILE A 37 4.67 8.76 -1.49
N ASN A 38 4.49 9.61 -2.49
CA ASN A 38 5.62 10.24 -3.17
C ASN A 38 6.45 11.15 -2.23
N ALA A 39 5.80 11.89 -1.33
CA ALA A 39 6.48 12.74 -0.35
C ALA A 39 7.24 11.95 0.72
N MET A 40 6.81 10.72 1.03
CA MET A 40 7.54 9.78 1.88
C MET A 40 8.79 9.20 1.19
N GLY A 41 8.98 9.45 -0.12
CA GLY A 41 10.14 9.01 -0.87
C GLY A 41 9.96 7.68 -1.62
N TYR A 42 8.75 7.11 -1.64
CA TYR A 42 8.49 5.94 -2.48
C TYR A 42 8.64 6.30 -3.96
N ARG A 43 9.46 5.51 -4.67
CA ARG A 43 9.73 5.67 -6.09
C ARG A 43 9.46 4.36 -6.80
N ARG A 44 8.89 4.44 -8.00
CA ARG A 44 8.67 3.28 -8.87
C ARG A 44 10.02 2.86 -9.47
N VAL A 45 10.73 1.97 -8.77
CA VAL A 45 12.05 1.46 -9.20
C VAL A 45 11.96 0.11 -9.91
N ALA A 46 10.89 -0.64 -9.68
CA ALA A 46 10.64 -1.94 -10.31
C ALA A 46 9.57 -1.82 -11.41
N LYS A 47 9.58 -2.79 -12.34
CA LYS A 47 8.45 -3.01 -13.25
C LYS A 47 7.19 -3.31 -12.44
N PRO A 48 6.00 -2.91 -12.91
CA PRO A 48 4.75 -3.26 -12.25
C PRO A 48 4.68 -4.78 -12.06
N GLU A 49 4.55 -5.22 -10.82
CA GLU A 49 4.28 -6.61 -10.49
C GLU A 49 2.77 -6.83 -10.43
N ALA A 50 2.32 -8.05 -10.67
CA ALA A 50 0.92 -8.40 -10.51
C ALA A 50 0.51 -8.21 -9.05
N ILE A 51 -0.62 -7.54 -8.82
CA ILE A 51 -1.19 -7.42 -7.47
C ILE A 51 -1.45 -8.85 -6.97
N PRO A 52 -0.95 -9.25 -5.79
CA PRO A 52 -1.12 -10.61 -5.30
C PRO A 52 -2.61 -10.89 -5.10
N VAL A 53 -3.17 -11.69 -6.00
CA VAL A 53 -4.54 -12.17 -5.89
C VAL A 53 -4.55 -13.25 -4.82
N THR A 54 -4.94 -12.90 -3.59
CA THR A 54 -5.33 -13.91 -2.60
C THR A 54 -6.69 -14.48 -3.03
N THR A 55 -6.67 -15.39 -3.99
CA THR A 55 -7.79 -16.32 -4.17
C THR A 55 -7.79 -17.17 -2.92
N ARG A 56 -8.70 -16.89 -1.97
CA ARG A 56 -8.98 -17.85 -0.90
C ARG A 56 -9.45 -19.14 -1.56
N GLY A 57 -8.54 -20.09 -1.74
CA GLY A 57 -8.82 -21.46 -2.16
C GLY A 57 -8.67 -21.77 -3.65
N ARG A 58 -7.47 -21.66 -4.23
CA ARG A 58 -6.94 -22.69 -5.16
C ARG A 58 -5.45 -22.51 -5.39
N ILE A 59 -4.64 -23.43 -4.87
CA ILE A 59 -3.28 -23.69 -5.36
C ILE A 59 -3.43 -24.25 -6.78
N GLN A 60 -3.15 -23.43 -7.81
CA GLN A 60 -2.96 -23.96 -9.16
C GLN A 60 -1.49 -24.37 -9.28
N GLN A 61 -1.25 -25.68 -9.32
CA GLN A 61 0.04 -26.23 -9.71
C GLN A 61 0.23 -25.96 -11.22
N PRO A 62 1.43 -25.57 -11.69
CA PRO A 62 1.68 -25.45 -13.11
C PRO A 62 1.50 -26.83 -13.76
N VAL A 63 0.55 -26.93 -14.69
CA VAL A 63 0.45 -28.09 -15.56
C VAL A 63 1.73 -28.13 -16.39
N THR A 64 2.60 -29.07 -16.08
CA THR A 64 3.71 -29.42 -16.97
C THR A 64 3.11 -30.34 -18.01
N GLU A 65 2.77 -29.80 -19.18
CA GLU A 65 2.33 -30.59 -20.32
C GLU A 65 3.57 -31.14 -21.04
N PRO A 66 3.61 -32.43 -21.42
CA PRO A 66 4.73 -33.06 -22.13
C PRO A 66 4.84 -32.63 -23.60
#